data_AF-A0A3D5J643-F1
#
_entry.id   AF-A0A3D5J643-F1
#
_cell.length_a   1.000
_cell.length_b   1.000
_cell.length_c   1.000
_cell.angle_alpha   90.00
_cell.angle_beta   90.00
_cell.angle_gamma   90.00
#
_symmetry.space_group_name_H-M   'P 1'
#
loop_
_entity.id
_entity.type
_entity.pdbx_description
1 polymer ?
#
loop_
_entity_poly.entity_id
_entity_poly.type
_entity_poly.pdbx_seq_one_letter_code
_entity_poly.pdbx_strand_id
1 'polypeptide(L)' 'NTTLQLYKTNGADGAARGAAYGYGHYKTLKEAFDSLECLQTITPQPALVEAYKTIYNNWKKAIKF' A
#
# COMPACT_ATOMS: atom_id res chain seq x y z
N ASN A 1 -2.58 12.82 3.82
CA ASN A 1 -3.15 12.96 2.47
C ASN A 1 -2.29 12.13 1.55
N THR A 2 -2.71 10.93 1.16
CA THR A 2 -1.84 9.93 0.51
C THR A 2 -2.58 9.24 -0.62
N THR A 3 -1.93 9.12 -1.78
CA THR A 3 -2.43 8.36 -2.93
C THR A 3 -2.36 6.86 -2.66
N LEU A 4 -3.43 6.15 -2.99
CA LEU A 4 -3.50 4.70 -2.90
C LEU A 4 -3.22 4.08 -4.28
N GLN A 5 -2.34 3.08 -4.32
CA GLN A 5 -2.09 2.26 -5.50
C GLN A 5 -2.49 0.82 -5.22
N LEU A 6 -3.30 0.25 -6.10
CA LEU A 6 -3.74 -1.14 -6.05
C LEU A 6 -2.92 -1.96 -7.05
N TYR A 7 -2.21 -2.97 -6.57
CA TYR A 7 -1.39 -3.86 -7.40
C TYR A 7 -1.98 -5.27 -7.44
N LYS A 8 -1.85 -5.93 -8.60
CA LYS A 8 -2.19 -7.34 -8.77
C LYS A 8 -1.10 -8.21 -8.16
N THR A 9 -1.36 -8.75 -6.97
CA THR A 9 -0.43 -9.62 -6.26
C THR A 9 -1.18 -10.44 -5.21
N ASN A 10 -0.52 -11.47 -4.66
CA ASN A 10 -1.01 -12.25 -3.53
C ASN A 10 0.15 -12.59 -2.57
N GLY A 11 -0.16 -13.22 -1.44
CA GLY A 11 0.84 -13.57 -0.44
C GLY A 11 1.91 -14.56 -0.93
N ALA A 12 1.52 -15.51 -1.80
CA ALA A 12 2.45 -16.50 -2.34
C ALA A 12 3.47 -15.87 -3.29
N ASP A 13 3.02 -15.00 -4.19
CA ASP A 13 3.88 -14.25 -5.11
C ASP A 13 4.86 -13.35 -4.33
N GLY A 14 4.38 -12.71 -3.27
CA GLY A 14 5.22 -11.91 -2.38
C GLY A 14 6.30 -12.72 -1.70
N ALA A 15 5.96 -13.89 -1.15
CA ALA A 15 6.91 -14.79 -0.51
C ALA A 15 7.96 -15.31 -1.50
N ALA A 16 7.55 -15.73 -2.70
CA ALA A 16 8.45 -16.21 -3.75
C ALA A 16 9.45 -15.12 -4.19
N ARG A 17 8.98 -13.88 -4.40
CA ARG A 17 9.84 -12.73 -4.72
C ARG A 17 10.84 -12.43 -3.61
N GLY A 18 10.39 -12.49 -2.36
CA GLY A 18 11.25 -12.28 -1.19
C GLY A 18 12.37 -13.34 -1.12
N ALA A 19 12.05 -14.60 -1.35
CA ALA A 19 13.03 -15.69 -1.41
C ALA A 19 14.01 -15.50 -2.59
N ALA A 20 13.51 -15.13 -3.77
CA ALA A 20 14.34 -14.86 -4.94
C ALA A 20 15.32 -13.70 -4.70
N TYR A 21 14.89 -12.63 -4.03
CA TYR A 21 15.78 -11.55 -3.61
C TYR A 21 16.85 -12.04 -2.63
N GLY A 22 16.46 -12.79 -1.59
CA GLY A 22 17.40 -13.35 -0.61
C GLY A 22 18.41 -14.35 -1.21
N TYR A 23 18.02 -15.05 -2.27
CA TYR A 23 18.90 -15.93 -3.06
C TYR A 23 19.85 -15.16 -4.00
N GLY A 24 19.61 -13.86 -4.22
CA GLY A 24 20.42 -13.01 -5.12
C GLY A 24 19.96 -13.02 -6.58
N HIS A 25 18.75 -13.53 -6.87
CA HIS A 25 18.17 -13.44 -8.22
C HIS A 25 17.86 -12.00 -8.62
N TYR A 26 17.33 -11.20 -7.68
CA TYR A 26 17.14 -9.76 -7.84
C TYR A 26 18.26 -9.02 -7.11
N LYS A 27 18.86 -8.01 -7.75
CA LYS A 27 19.93 -7.19 -7.14
C LYS A 27 19.35 -6.15 -6.19
N THR A 28 18.12 -5.71 -6.45
CA THR A 28 17.42 -4.73 -5.62
C THR A 28 15.98 -5.15 -5.38
N LEU A 29 15.38 -4.63 -4.31
CA LEU A 29 13.95 -4.80 -4.07
C LEU A 29 13.12 -4.17 -5.19
N LYS A 30 13.58 -3.07 -5.78
CA LYS A 30 12.90 -2.43 -6.91
C LYS A 30 12.74 -3.43 -8.07
N GLU A 31 13.81 -4.12 -8.45
CA GLU A 31 13.75 -5.17 -9.50
C GLU A 31 12.75 -6.29 -9.13
N ALA A 32 12.68 -6.68 -7.86
CA ALA A 32 11.73 -7.70 -7.40
C ALA A 32 10.25 -7.26 -7.52
N PHE A 33 9.97 -5.95 -7.51
CA PHE A 33 8.63 -5.39 -7.60
C PHE A 33 8.30 -4.81 -8.99
N ASP A 34 9.28 -4.63 -9.88
CA ASP A 34 9.12 -3.96 -11.18
C ASP A 34 8.09 -4.66 -12.10
N SER A 35 7.83 -5.95 -11.88
CA SER A 35 6.83 -6.70 -12.66
C SER A 35 5.39 -6.61 -12.09
N LEU A 36 5.15 -5.85 -11.02
CA LEU A 36 3.82 -5.74 -10.44
C LEU A 36 2.91 -4.88 -11.33
N GLU A 37 1.78 -5.45 -11.71
CA GLU A 37 0.75 -4.74 -12.47
C GLU A 37 -0.03 -3.80 -11.54
N CYS A 38 0.08 -2.49 -11.76
CA CYS A 38 -0.75 -1.50 -11.08
C CYS A 38 -2.14 -1.47 -11.71
N LEU A 39 -3.14 -1.98 -11.00
CA LEU A 39 -4.52 -2.06 -11.45
C LEU A 39 -5.23 -0.70 -11.35
N GLN A 40 -4.93 0.06 -10.30
CA GLN A 40 -5.62 1.32 -10.03
C GLN A 40 -4.77 2.27 -9.20
N THR A 41 -4.85 3.57 -9.50
CA THR A 41 -4.32 4.64 -8.66
C THR A 41 -5.47 5.55 -8.25
N ILE A 42 -5.70 5.69 -6.94
CA ILE A 42 -6.77 6.50 -6.36
C ILE A 42 -6.13 7.67 -5.61
N THR A 43 -6.40 8.88 -6.07
CA THR A 43 -5.96 10.11 -5.40
C THR A 43 -7.01 10.56 -4.38
N PRO A 44 -6.59 11.19 -3.26
CA PRO A 44 -7.52 11.75 -2.30
C PRO A 44 -8.41 12.83 -2.93
N GLN A 45 -9.70 12.79 -2.63
CA GLN A 45 -10.63 13.84 -3.03
C GLN A 45 -10.49 15.03 -2.07
N PRO A 46 -10.00 16.21 -2.52
CA PRO A 46 -9.68 17.32 -1.62
C PRO A 46 -10.87 17.77 -0.76
N ALA A 47 -12.08 17.72 -1.33
CA ALA A 47 -13.31 18.08 -0.64
C ALA A 47 -13.65 17.18 0.57
N LEU A 48 -13.14 15.95 0.60
CA LEU A 48 -13.45 14.97 1.65
C LEU A 48 -12.37 14.86 2.73
N VAL A 49 -11.19 15.47 2.53
CA VAL A 49 -10.03 15.29 3.42
C VAL A 49 -10.33 15.76 4.84
N GLU A 50 -10.86 16.98 5.01
CA GLU A 50 -11.14 17.51 6.36
C GLU A 50 -12.32 16.80 7.04
N ALA A 51 -13.31 16.34 6.26
CA ALA A 51 -14.42 15.54 6.77
C ALA A 51 -13.93 14.22 7.38
N TYR A 52 -13.13 13.45 6.62
CA TYR A 52 -12.58 12.20 7.12
C TYR A 52 -11.60 12.38 8.28
N LYS A 53 -10.80 13.45 8.28
CA LYS A 53 -9.92 13.78 9.40
C LYS A 53 -10.70 14.01 10.69
N THR A 54 -11.82 14.73 10.61
CA THR A 54 -12.70 14.99 11.76
C THR A 54 -13.31 13.68 12.26
N ILE A 55 -13.87 12.87 11.37
CA ILE A 55 -14.49 11.57 11.70
C ILE A 55 -13.46 10.64 12.36
N TYR A 56 -12.27 10.50 11.78
CA TYR A 56 -11.19 9.68 12.35
C TYR A 56 -10.78 10.13 13.75
N ASN A 57 -10.63 11.44 13.98
CA ASN A 57 -10.26 11.97 15.28
C ASN A 57 -11.34 11.72 16.33
N ASN A 58 -12.62 11.84 15.96
CA ASN A 58 -13.73 11.53 16.86
C ASN A 58 -13.76 10.04 17.21
N TRP A 59 -13.64 9.15 16.22
CA TRP A 59 -13.51 7.71 16.44
C TRP A 59 -12.34 7.39 17.37
N LYS A 60 -11.16 7.95 17.09
CA LYS A 60 -9.93 7.75 17.88
C LYS A 60 -10.10 8.17 19.34
N LYS A 61 -10.83 9.26 19.61
CA LYS A 61 -11.15 9.68 20.99
C LYS A 61 -12.07 8.68 21.67
N ALA A 62 -13.04 8.13 20.94
CA ALA A 62 -14.00 7.16 21.49
C ALA A 62 -13.38 5.78 21.78
N ILE A 63 -12.31 5.39 21.09
CA ILE A 63 -11.62 4.11 21.30
C ILE A 63 -10.35 4.23 22.16
N LYS A 64 -10.06 5.42 22.70
CA LYS A 64 -8.98 5.57 23.68
C LYS A 64 -9.47 5.00 25.02
N PHE A 65 -8.88 3.88 25.39
CA PHE A 65 -8.90 3.36 26.76
C PHE A 65 -8.14 4.29 27.70
#